data_AF-A0A8J1YSF1-F1
#
_entry.id   AF-A0A8J1YSF1-F1
#
_cell.length_a   1.000
_cell.length_b   1.000
_cell.length_c   1.000
_cell.angle_alpha   90.00
_cell.angle_beta   90.00
_cell.angle_gamma   90.00
#
_symmetry.space_group_name_H-M   'P 1'
#
loop_
_entity.id
_entity.type
_entity.pdbx_description
1 polymer ?
#
loop_
_entity_poly.entity_id
_entity_poly.type
_entity_poly.pdbx_seq_one_letter_code
_entity_poly.pdbx_strand_id
1 'polypeptide(L)'
;MPQPVAHHRRLSEPQNNNVLGNNHIIRGTYKDTQYTIPTQPLSVGNQLPTSIPLPVLPAVESAKRLAAFAAVDRHVRLQDKYIGIGSGSTVPYVVDRILAQGIEANTGRVFIPTGFQSKELIVKAGLTLGDVDQYPNLDVTIDGADEVDNELNAIKGGGACQLREKVLAEAATTWVIVADYRKNSHILGTTWTQGIPIEVAPFAYAKVLSNLAEIGSPNLMPSGKPGLSLRMGKMKAGPVVTDNGCLIIDAPFPEEMMKDPAELLHRIKMLTGVVEVGLFCGMARAAYFGNEDGTVQIRNQDGTVTRLDSVPDVPVVATEIKEHDD
;
A
#
# COMPACT_ATOMS: atom_id res chain seq x y z
N MET A 1 -53.54 -21.65 -45.32
CA MET A 1 -53.82 -21.59 -46.77
C MET A 1 -54.29 -20.17 -47.09
N PRO A 2 -53.91 -19.54 -48.21
CA PRO A 2 -53.22 -20.13 -49.37
C PRO A 2 -51.77 -19.64 -49.59
N GLN A 3 -51.12 -20.37 -50.49
CA GLN A 3 -49.86 -20.17 -51.23
C GLN A 3 -50.14 -20.83 -52.62
N PRO A 4 -49.27 -20.80 -53.65
CA PRO A 4 -48.18 -19.88 -53.98
C PRO A 4 -48.28 -19.34 -55.43
N VAL A 5 -47.28 -18.58 -55.90
CA VAL A 5 -46.81 -18.71 -57.30
C VAL A 5 -45.28 -18.75 -57.29
N ALA A 6 -44.70 -19.67 -58.07
CA ALA A 6 -43.27 -19.92 -58.13
C ALA A 6 -42.68 -19.54 -59.50
N HIS A 7 -41.37 -19.32 -59.55
CA HIS A 7 -40.60 -19.43 -60.80
C HIS A 7 -39.36 -20.32 -60.62
N HIS A 8 -39.23 -21.31 -61.50
CA HIS A 8 -38.04 -22.16 -61.71
C HIS A 8 -36.83 -21.31 -62.18
N ARG A 9 -35.55 -21.72 -62.21
CA ARG A 9 -34.80 -23.00 -62.47
C ARG A 9 -33.33 -22.75 -61.99
N ARG A 10 -32.39 -23.69 -61.84
CA ARG A 10 -32.24 -25.16 -61.99
C ARG A 10 -31.08 -25.61 -61.06
N LEU A 11 -30.92 -26.91 -60.78
CA LEU A 11 -29.72 -27.48 -60.14
C LEU A 11 -28.63 -27.85 -61.16
N SER A 12 -27.36 -27.76 -60.75
CA SER A 12 -26.21 -28.49 -61.29
C SER A 12 -25.12 -28.65 -60.22
N GLU A 13 -24.48 -29.82 -60.18
CA GLU A 13 -23.57 -30.29 -59.13
C GLU A 13 -22.19 -29.59 -59.11
N PRO A 14 -21.44 -29.64 -58.00
CA PRO A 14 -20.11 -29.04 -57.92
C PRO A 14 -19.03 -29.96 -58.52
N GLN A 15 -18.23 -29.43 -59.46
CA GLN A 15 -17.00 -30.09 -59.86
C GLN A 15 -15.82 -29.69 -58.96
N ASN A 16 -15.07 -30.71 -58.58
CA ASN A 16 -13.88 -30.65 -57.73
C ASN A 16 -12.65 -30.23 -58.54
N ASN A 17 -11.81 -29.33 -58.01
CA ASN A 17 -10.39 -29.27 -58.39
C ASN A 17 -9.55 -28.58 -57.30
N ASN A 18 -8.45 -29.25 -56.92
CA ASN A 18 -7.45 -28.77 -55.95
C ASN A 18 -6.70 -27.52 -56.43
N VAL A 19 -6.15 -26.72 -55.50
CA VAL A 19 -4.69 -26.54 -55.30
C VAL A 19 -4.40 -25.86 -53.94
N LEU A 20 -3.69 -26.61 -53.08
CA LEU A 20 -2.68 -26.24 -52.07
C LEU A 20 -2.61 -24.80 -51.49
N GLY A 21 -2.68 -24.69 -50.15
CA GLY A 21 -2.44 -23.43 -49.41
C GLY A 21 -2.24 -23.61 -47.89
N ASN A 22 -1.06 -24.10 -47.48
CA ASN A 22 -0.44 -24.08 -46.13
C ASN A 22 -1.29 -23.71 -44.88
N ASN A 23 -1.72 -24.73 -44.11
CA ASN A 23 -1.98 -24.56 -42.67
C ASN A 23 -0.69 -24.79 -41.88
N HIS A 24 -0.05 -23.72 -41.40
CA HIS A 24 1.05 -23.82 -40.43
C HIS A 24 0.51 -23.94 -39.00
N ILE A 25 0.48 -25.17 -38.48
CA ILE A 25 0.28 -25.43 -37.06
C ILE A 25 1.59 -25.10 -36.33
N ILE A 26 1.69 -23.91 -35.73
CA ILE A 26 2.82 -23.55 -34.88
C ILE A 26 2.67 -24.28 -33.54
N ARG A 27 3.26 -25.47 -33.44
CA ARG A 27 3.56 -26.11 -32.14
C ARG A 27 4.74 -25.37 -31.50
N GLY A 28 4.42 -24.32 -30.75
CA GLY A 28 5.40 -23.65 -29.89
C GLY A 28 5.84 -24.57 -28.76
N THR A 29 7.08 -25.07 -28.82
CA THR A 29 7.71 -25.73 -27.68
C THR A 29 7.99 -24.67 -26.61
N TYR A 30 7.26 -24.71 -25.50
CA TYR A 30 7.70 -24.02 -24.28
C TYR A 30 9.04 -24.65 -23.87
N LYS A 31 10.12 -23.89 -24.06
CA LYS A 31 11.37 -24.14 -23.35
C LYS A 31 11.17 -23.70 -21.91
N ASP A 32 11.72 -24.45 -20.96
CA ASP A 32 11.81 -24.03 -19.57
C ASP A 32 12.61 -22.72 -19.45
N THR A 33 11.91 -21.59 -19.49
CA THR A 33 12.46 -20.32 -19.07
C THR A 33 12.49 -20.32 -17.56
N GLN A 34 13.58 -20.82 -16.98
CA GLN A 34 13.93 -20.48 -15.61
C GLN A 34 13.94 -18.95 -15.51
N TYR A 35 13.01 -18.39 -14.73
CA TYR A 35 12.99 -16.98 -14.44
C TYR A 35 14.20 -16.65 -13.56
N THR A 36 15.28 -16.18 -14.17
CA THR A 36 16.44 -15.68 -13.44
C THR A 36 16.05 -14.38 -12.73
N ILE A 37 16.01 -14.44 -11.40
CA ILE A 37 15.83 -13.26 -10.55
C ILE A 37 16.86 -12.20 -10.96
N PRO A 38 16.47 -10.96 -11.28
CA PRO A 38 17.40 -9.91 -11.67
C PRO A 38 18.31 -9.52 -10.48
N THR A 39 19.48 -10.14 -10.39
CA THR A 39 20.54 -9.73 -9.47
C THR A 39 21.19 -8.43 -9.97
N GLN A 40 20.51 -7.30 -9.80
CA GLN A 40 21.20 -6.01 -9.86
C GLN A 40 22.09 -5.88 -8.62
N PRO A 41 23.42 -5.71 -8.77
CA PRO A 41 24.28 -5.49 -7.63
C PRO A 41 24.01 -4.11 -7.02
N LEU A 42 23.91 -4.08 -5.68
CA LEU A 42 23.84 -2.84 -4.90
C LEU A 42 25.00 -1.91 -5.30
N SER A 43 24.67 -0.74 -5.84
CA SER A 43 25.69 0.22 -6.26
C SER A 43 26.24 0.97 -5.05
N VAL A 44 27.57 1.12 -4.99
CA VAL A 44 28.29 1.66 -3.81
C VAL A 44 27.95 3.14 -3.53
N GLY A 45 27.33 3.85 -4.49
CA GLY A 45 27.10 5.29 -4.42
C GLY A 45 25.94 5.77 -3.53
N ASN A 46 25.10 4.86 -3.00
CA ASN A 46 23.85 5.22 -2.32
C ASN A 46 23.85 5.01 -0.79
N GLN A 47 24.96 4.58 -0.19
CA GLN A 47 25.02 4.47 1.28
C GLN A 47 25.02 5.86 1.92
N LEU A 48 24.17 6.06 2.94
CA LEU A 48 24.38 7.15 3.89
C LEU A 48 25.70 6.89 4.64
N PRO A 49 26.71 7.78 4.53
CA PRO A 49 27.99 7.56 5.18
C PRO A 49 27.83 7.65 6.70
N THR A 50 28.19 6.57 7.39
CA THR A 50 28.02 6.38 8.86
C THR A 50 28.78 7.38 9.73
N SER A 51 29.61 8.25 9.13
CA SER A 51 30.44 9.25 9.81
C SER A 51 30.11 10.71 9.45
N ILE A 52 29.07 10.98 8.65
CA ILE A 52 28.63 12.36 8.35
C ILE A 52 27.37 12.66 9.18
N PRO A 53 27.34 13.78 9.94
CA PRO A 53 26.14 14.21 10.67
C PRO A 53 24.94 14.34 9.74
N LEU A 54 23.80 13.79 10.15
CA LEU A 54 22.57 13.85 9.37
C LEU A 54 22.10 15.31 9.18
N PRO A 55 21.50 15.66 8.04
CA PRO A 55 21.02 17.01 7.80
C PRO A 55 19.95 17.42 8.82
N VAL A 56 19.97 18.69 9.23
CA VAL A 56 18.89 19.28 10.05
C VAL A 56 17.65 19.43 9.17
N LEU A 57 16.53 18.86 9.60
CA LEU A 57 15.26 18.87 8.88
C LEU A 57 14.22 19.73 9.63
N PRO A 58 13.19 20.26 8.95
CA PRO A 58 12.01 20.83 9.60
C PRO A 58 11.39 19.83 10.59
N ALA A 59 10.76 20.30 11.68
CA ALA A 59 10.30 19.46 12.80
C ALA A 59 9.50 18.21 12.37
N VAL A 60 8.53 18.38 11.46
CA VAL A 60 7.72 17.28 10.90
C VAL A 60 8.55 16.25 10.13
N GLU A 61 9.55 16.69 9.36
CA GLU A 61 10.42 15.79 8.59
C GLU A 61 11.44 15.09 9.49
N SER A 62 11.94 15.78 10.52
CA SER A 62 12.75 15.17 11.59
C SER A 62 11.96 14.08 12.33
N ALA A 63 10.71 14.37 12.73
CA ALA A 63 9.80 13.41 13.35
C ALA A 63 9.57 12.16 12.48
N LYS A 64 9.26 12.33 11.19
CA LYS A 64 9.13 11.22 10.23
C LYS A 64 10.40 10.36 10.17
N ARG A 65 11.57 10.99 10.08
CA ARG A 65 12.87 10.30 10.05
C ARG A 65 13.10 9.49 11.32
N LEU A 66 12.85 10.07 12.49
CA LEU A 66 13.03 9.41 13.78
C LEU A 66 12.11 8.18 13.92
N ALA A 67 10.83 8.31 13.54
CA ALA A 67 9.88 7.19 13.53
C ALA A 67 10.33 6.05 12.60
N ALA A 68 10.70 6.39 11.36
CA ALA A 68 11.19 5.44 10.38
C ALA A 68 12.48 4.72 10.84
N PHE A 69 13.42 5.48 11.40
CA PHE A 69 14.70 4.93 11.88
C PHE A 69 14.48 3.99 13.07
N ALA A 70 13.66 4.39 14.04
CA ALA A 70 13.36 3.58 15.23
C ALA A 70 12.62 2.27 14.90
N ALA A 71 11.78 2.28 13.85
CA ALA A 71 11.06 1.10 13.36
C ALA A 71 11.98 0.14 12.59
N VAL A 72 12.81 0.65 11.66
CA VAL A 72 13.75 -0.18 10.89
C VAL A 72 14.76 -0.86 11.80
N ASP A 73 15.33 -0.14 12.76
CA ASP A 73 16.29 -0.69 13.73
C ASP A 73 15.72 -1.86 14.56
N ARG A 74 14.40 -1.85 14.84
CA ARG A 74 13.71 -2.88 15.63
C ARG A 74 13.13 -4.03 14.82
N HIS A 75 12.65 -3.76 13.61
CA HIS A 75 11.83 -4.70 12.84
C HIS A 75 12.46 -5.17 11.52
N VAL A 76 13.59 -4.62 11.08
CA VAL A 76 14.32 -5.08 9.88
C VAL A 76 15.65 -5.73 10.29
N ARG A 77 15.57 -7.02 10.61
CA ARG A 77 16.66 -7.85 11.16
C ARG A 77 17.49 -8.48 10.05
N LEU A 78 18.71 -8.92 10.35
CA LEU A 78 19.64 -9.46 9.33
C LEU A 78 19.12 -10.69 8.59
N GLN A 79 18.25 -11.49 9.21
CA GLN A 79 17.65 -12.69 8.63
C GLN A 79 16.44 -12.41 7.73
N ASP A 80 15.83 -11.23 7.83
CA ASP A 80 14.64 -10.86 7.05
C ASP A 80 15.04 -10.64 5.59
N LYS A 81 14.31 -11.28 4.67
CA LYS A 81 14.61 -11.36 3.23
C LYS A 81 13.59 -10.65 2.36
N TYR A 82 12.31 -10.74 2.69
CA TYR A 82 11.20 -10.22 1.88
C TYR A 82 10.54 -9.06 2.61
N ILE A 83 10.79 -7.85 2.13
CA ILE A 83 10.45 -6.61 2.85
C ILE A 83 9.46 -5.79 2.03
N GLY A 84 8.26 -5.57 2.59
CA GLY A 84 7.28 -4.64 2.02
C GLY A 84 7.65 -3.19 2.32
N ILE A 85 7.79 -2.38 1.27
CA ILE A 85 8.06 -0.94 1.37
C ILE A 85 6.78 -0.17 1.04
N GLY A 86 6.30 0.57 2.03
CA GLY A 86 5.11 1.40 1.96
C GLY A 86 5.16 2.57 0.98
N SER A 87 4.16 3.45 1.07
CA SER A 87 4.06 4.67 0.26
C SER A 87 3.89 5.93 1.13
N GLY A 88 3.99 7.10 0.49
CA GLY A 88 3.86 8.39 1.17
C GLY A 88 5.17 8.94 1.75
N SER A 89 5.08 10.12 2.36
CA SER A 89 6.25 10.97 2.67
C SER A 89 7.12 10.54 3.85
N THR A 90 6.73 9.53 4.63
CA THR A 90 7.55 8.98 5.72
C THR A 90 8.48 7.86 5.24
N VAL A 91 8.07 7.12 4.21
CA VAL A 91 8.76 5.90 3.74
C VAL A 91 10.12 6.14 3.08
N PRO A 92 10.45 7.30 2.46
CA PRO A 92 11.82 7.61 2.07
C PRO A 92 12.84 7.38 3.20
N TYR A 93 12.52 7.81 4.43
CA TYR A 93 13.40 7.64 5.59
C TYR A 93 13.52 6.17 6.06
N VAL A 94 12.56 5.31 5.71
CA VAL A 94 12.65 3.85 5.95
C VAL A 94 13.71 3.26 5.04
N VAL A 95 13.68 3.61 3.76
CA VAL A 95 14.67 3.15 2.77
C VAL A 95 16.06 3.73 3.04
N ASP A 96 16.16 5.00 3.44
CA ASP A 96 17.39 5.62 3.93
C ASP A 96 18.01 4.80 5.08
N ARG A 97 17.21 4.38 6.06
CA ARG A 97 17.71 3.59 7.20
C ARG A 97 18.12 2.18 6.80
N ILE A 98 17.37 1.53 5.91
CA ILE A 98 17.70 0.22 5.36
C ILE A 98 19.05 0.27 4.64
N LEU A 99 19.29 1.28 3.79
CA LEU A 99 20.58 1.49 3.13
C LEU A 99 21.73 1.70 4.12
N ALA A 100 21.48 2.43 5.20
CA ALA A 100 22.47 2.67 6.25
C ALA A 100 22.89 1.39 7.00
N GLN A 101 22.08 0.30 6.99
CA GLN A 101 22.48 -1.00 7.55
C GLN A 101 23.65 -1.65 6.79
N GLY A 102 24.00 -1.15 5.60
CA GLY A 102 25.16 -1.59 4.83
C GLY A 102 24.81 -2.50 3.65
N ILE A 103 25.74 -2.66 2.70
CA ILE A 103 25.55 -3.51 1.51
C ILE A 103 25.41 -4.98 1.90
N GLU A 104 26.24 -5.47 2.83
CA GLU A 104 26.24 -6.86 3.27
C GLU A 104 24.89 -7.28 3.86
N ALA A 105 24.29 -6.43 4.71
CA ALA A 105 22.95 -6.64 5.29
C ALA A 105 21.83 -6.67 4.23
N ASN A 106 22.03 -6.04 3.06
CA ASN A 106 20.99 -5.89 2.03
C ASN A 106 21.18 -6.79 0.80
N THR A 107 22.34 -7.44 0.62
CA THR A 107 22.67 -8.20 -0.59
C THR A 107 21.77 -9.42 -0.82
N GLY A 108 21.18 -9.97 0.25
CA GLY A 108 20.28 -11.12 0.19
C GLY A 108 18.78 -10.78 0.27
N ARG A 109 18.41 -9.49 0.23
CA ARG A 109 17.04 -9.01 0.44
C ARG A 109 16.34 -8.65 -0.86
N VAL A 110 15.03 -8.80 -0.89
CA VAL A 110 14.12 -8.38 -1.96
C VAL A 110 13.04 -7.46 -1.37
N PHE A 111 12.77 -6.36 -2.06
CA PHE A 111 11.90 -5.30 -1.59
C PHE A 111 10.66 -5.19 -2.50
N ILE A 112 9.47 -5.29 -1.92
CA ILE A 112 8.19 -5.36 -2.62
C ILE A 112 7.45 -4.02 -2.41
N PRO A 113 7.03 -3.30 -3.47
CA PRO A 113 6.47 -1.96 -3.34
C PRO A 113 4.93 -1.93 -3.20
N THR A 114 4.40 -1.01 -2.38
CA THR A 114 2.94 -0.73 -2.31
C THR A 114 2.41 0.16 -3.43
N GLY A 115 3.22 0.54 -4.43
CA GLY A 115 2.80 1.41 -5.54
C GLY A 115 3.97 1.98 -6.33
N PHE A 116 3.69 2.80 -7.35
CA PHE A 116 4.75 3.37 -8.20
C PHE A 116 5.75 4.25 -7.45
N GLN A 117 5.32 5.02 -6.44
CA GLN A 117 6.24 5.83 -5.62
C GLN A 117 7.25 4.93 -4.88
N SER A 118 6.76 3.88 -4.24
CA SER A 118 7.57 2.90 -3.52
C SER A 118 8.55 2.17 -4.46
N LYS A 119 8.05 1.72 -5.62
CA LYS A 119 8.87 1.08 -6.66
C LYS A 119 10.03 1.97 -7.11
N GLU A 120 9.74 3.24 -7.42
CA GLU A 120 10.75 4.23 -7.81
C GLU A 120 11.79 4.49 -6.72
N LEU A 121 11.37 4.46 -5.45
CA LEU A 121 12.26 4.61 -4.29
C LEU A 121 13.22 3.43 -4.16
N ILE A 122 12.71 2.18 -4.25
CA ILE A 122 13.52 0.94 -4.24
C ILE A 122 14.55 0.95 -5.38
N VAL A 123 14.10 1.25 -6.61
CA VAL A 123 14.97 1.27 -7.81
C VAL A 123 16.04 2.34 -7.70
N LYS A 124 15.71 3.56 -7.24
CA LYS A 124 16.69 4.65 -7.08
C LYS A 124 17.68 4.37 -5.96
N ALA A 125 17.27 3.67 -4.91
CA ALA A 125 18.13 3.18 -3.85
C ALA A 125 19.12 2.10 -4.33
N GLY A 126 18.84 1.44 -5.46
CA GLY A 126 19.65 0.31 -5.98
C GLY A 126 19.36 -1.01 -5.25
N LEU A 127 18.25 -1.07 -4.51
CA LEU A 127 17.79 -2.26 -3.80
C LEU A 127 17.12 -3.26 -4.76
N THR A 128 17.21 -4.56 -4.47
CA THR A 128 16.60 -5.60 -5.31
C THR A 128 15.08 -5.52 -5.29
N LEU A 129 14.48 -5.09 -6.39
CA LEU A 129 13.03 -5.00 -6.55
C LEU A 129 12.40 -6.39 -6.76
N GLY A 130 11.31 -6.67 -6.05
CA GLY A 130 10.40 -7.78 -6.29
C GLY A 130 8.94 -7.32 -6.44
N ASP A 131 8.04 -8.30 -6.61
CA ASP A 131 6.59 -8.10 -6.63
C ASP A 131 5.91 -9.23 -5.79
N VAL A 132 4.67 -9.01 -5.35
CA VAL A 132 3.96 -9.92 -4.44
C VAL A 132 3.48 -11.20 -5.15
N ASP A 133 3.38 -11.18 -6.48
CA ASP A 133 3.12 -12.38 -7.28
C ASP A 133 4.26 -13.41 -7.24
N GLN A 134 5.49 -12.95 -7.00
CA GLN A 134 6.69 -13.77 -6.80
C GLN A 134 6.94 -14.08 -5.32
N TYR A 135 6.63 -13.12 -4.44
CA TYR A 135 6.91 -13.20 -3.01
C TYR A 135 5.62 -12.93 -2.20
N PRO A 136 4.67 -13.89 -2.14
CA PRO A 136 3.37 -13.69 -1.50
C PRO A 136 3.38 -13.76 0.03
N ASN A 137 4.52 -14.08 0.64
CA ASN A 137 4.72 -14.03 2.09
C ASN A 137 5.96 -13.17 2.36
N LEU A 138 5.82 -12.19 3.27
CA LEU A 138 6.84 -11.21 3.61
C LEU A 138 7.24 -11.37 5.08
N ASP A 139 8.49 -11.05 5.40
CA ASP A 139 8.97 -11.07 6.79
C ASP A 139 8.43 -9.83 7.53
N VAL A 140 8.58 -8.65 6.91
CA VAL A 140 8.16 -7.36 7.48
C VAL A 140 7.68 -6.39 6.39
N THR A 141 6.61 -5.66 6.67
CA THR A 141 6.18 -4.49 5.88
C THR A 141 6.21 -3.25 6.76
N ILE A 142 6.83 -2.16 6.27
CA ILE A 142 6.83 -0.86 6.95
C ILE A 142 6.17 0.19 6.05
N ASP A 143 5.15 0.87 6.57
CA ASP A 143 4.33 1.81 5.80
C ASP A 143 3.87 3.02 6.62
N GLY A 144 3.48 4.10 5.94
CA GLY A 144 2.87 5.27 6.56
C GLY A 144 1.38 5.10 6.82
N ALA A 145 0.83 6.00 7.65
CA ALA A 145 -0.60 6.16 7.85
C ALA A 145 -1.03 7.63 7.76
N ASP A 146 -2.28 7.85 7.39
CA ASP A 146 -2.94 9.16 7.37
C ASP A 146 -3.49 9.54 8.76
N GLU A 147 -3.86 8.52 9.56
CA GLU A 147 -4.19 8.62 10.99
C GLU A 147 -4.12 7.21 11.64
N VAL A 148 -3.82 7.13 12.93
CA VAL A 148 -3.79 5.89 13.73
C VAL A 148 -4.45 6.14 15.08
N ASP A 149 -5.31 5.23 15.53
CA ASP A 149 -6.00 5.33 16.82
C ASP A 149 -5.27 4.62 17.99
N ASN A 150 -5.91 4.63 19.16
CA ASN A 150 -5.40 3.98 20.37
C ASN A 150 -5.29 2.44 20.26
N GLU A 151 -6.00 1.80 19.34
CA GLU A 151 -6.06 0.34 19.16
C GLU A 151 -5.21 -0.15 17.97
N LEU A 152 -4.38 0.73 17.39
CA LEU A 152 -3.60 0.49 16.17
C LEU A 152 -4.43 0.24 14.90
N ASN A 153 -5.71 0.63 14.89
CA ASN A 153 -6.40 0.78 13.61
C ASN A 153 -5.87 2.04 12.91
N ALA A 154 -5.86 2.04 11.58
CA ALA A 154 -5.35 3.16 10.80
C ALA A 154 -6.29 3.57 9.65
N ILE A 155 -6.35 4.88 9.39
CA ILE A 155 -6.75 5.40 8.08
C ILE A 155 -5.50 5.47 7.19
N LYS A 156 -5.62 4.95 5.97
CA LYS A 156 -4.65 4.98 4.88
C LYS A 156 -5.38 5.30 3.56
N GLY A 157 -4.62 5.51 2.49
CA GLY A 157 -5.16 5.79 1.15
C GLY A 157 -5.23 7.28 0.78
N GLY A 158 -4.67 8.19 1.58
CA GLY A 158 -4.42 9.58 1.20
C GLY A 158 -3.59 9.70 -0.09
N GLY A 159 -2.65 8.78 -0.29
CA GLY A 159 -1.88 8.61 -1.54
C GLY A 159 -2.58 7.84 -2.66
N ALA A 160 -3.77 7.26 -2.42
CA ALA A 160 -4.52 6.40 -3.34
C ALA A 160 -3.85 5.04 -3.70
N CYS A 161 -2.98 4.52 -2.81
CA CYS A 161 -2.29 3.23 -2.96
C CYS A 161 -2.91 2.08 -2.12
N GLN A 162 -4.01 2.34 -1.40
CA GLN A 162 -4.52 1.52 -0.29
C GLN A 162 -4.70 0.02 -0.55
N LEU A 163 -5.14 -0.39 -1.75
CA LEU A 163 -5.27 -1.81 -2.07
C LEU A 163 -3.93 -2.55 -1.98
N ARG A 164 -2.89 -2.00 -2.60
CA ARG A 164 -1.55 -2.59 -2.61
C ARG A 164 -0.87 -2.47 -1.25
N GLU A 165 -1.12 -1.37 -0.53
CA GLU A 165 -0.72 -1.22 0.86
C GLU A 165 -1.31 -2.31 1.76
N LYS A 166 -2.61 -2.64 1.58
CA LYS A 166 -3.27 -3.69 2.38
C LYS A 166 -2.79 -5.08 2.02
N VAL A 167 -2.66 -5.41 0.73
CA VAL A 167 -2.10 -6.69 0.29
C VAL A 167 -0.71 -6.95 0.88
N LEU A 168 0.17 -5.95 0.95
CA LEU A 168 1.50 -6.09 1.55
C LEU A 168 1.48 -6.10 3.09
N ALA A 169 0.47 -5.51 3.72
CA ALA A 169 0.26 -5.61 5.16
C ALA A 169 -0.27 -7.01 5.55
N GLU A 170 -1.18 -7.59 4.76
CA GLU A 170 -1.70 -8.96 4.93
C GLU A 170 -0.65 -10.03 4.62
N ALA A 171 0.20 -9.80 3.61
CA ALA A 171 1.27 -10.73 3.24
C ALA A 171 2.42 -10.79 4.28
N ALA A 172 2.52 -9.84 5.21
CA ALA A 172 3.65 -9.73 6.12
C ALA A 172 3.41 -10.42 7.47
N THR A 173 4.43 -11.15 7.93
CA THR A 173 4.49 -11.70 9.30
C THR A 173 4.50 -10.59 10.35
N THR A 174 5.05 -9.41 10.02
CA THR A 174 5.04 -8.22 10.87
C THR A 174 4.74 -6.97 10.04
N TRP A 175 3.60 -6.33 10.27
CA TRP A 175 3.29 -5.01 9.70
C TRP A 175 3.47 -3.91 10.76
N VAL A 176 4.20 -2.84 10.38
CA VAL A 176 4.55 -1.72 11.28
C VAL A 176 4.24 -0.39 10.61
N ILE A 177 3.64 0.52 11.38
CA ILE A 177 3.28 1.87 10.92
C ILE A 177 4.35 2.88 11.36
N VAL A 178 4.74 3.79 10.47
CA VAL A 178 5.67 4.91 10.74
C VAL A 178 5.04 6.26 10.42
N ALA A 179 5.03 7.17 11.39
CA ALA A 179 4.30 8.43 11.28
C ALA A 179 4.93 9.59 12.08
N ASP A 180 4.49 10.81 11.77
CA ASP A 180 4.68 11.97 12.65
C ASP A 180 3.56 12.04 13.71
N TYR A 181 3.85 12.64 14.86
CA TYR A 181 2.95 12.87 16.00
C TYR A 181 1.53 13.34 15.63
N ARG A 182 1.33 14.10 14.55
CA ARG A 182 0.00 14.59 14.13
C ARG A 182 -0.90 13.50 13.54
N LYS A 183 -0.41 12.26 13.43
CA LYS A 183 -1.15 11.06 13.04
C LYS A 183 -1.59 10.21 14.23
N ASN A 184 -1.10 10.53 15.44
CA ASN A 184 -1.41 9.80 16.66
C ASN A 184 -2.70 10.36 17.29
N SER A 185 -3.81 9.67 17.10
CA SER A 185 -5.13 10.08 17.58
C SER A 185 -5.70 9.09 18.58
N HIS A 186 -6.75 9.50 19.28
CA HIS A 186 -7.50 8.60 20.16
C HIS A 186 -8.56 7.78 19.41
N ILE A 187 -9.22 8.40 18.44
CA ILE A 187 -10.24 7.80 17.55
C ILE A 187 -9.95 8.27 16.12
N LEU A 188 -10.15 7.39 15.13
CA LEU A 188 -9.99 7.71 13.71
C LEU A 188 -11.00 8.78 13.22
N GLY A 189 -10.57 9.62 12.29
CA GLY A 189 -11.35 10.75 11.74
C GLY A 189 -11.14 12.07 12.49
N THR A 190 -10.33 12.10 13.55
CA THR A 190 -10.11 13.29 14.40
C THR A 190 -9.21 14.31 13.72
N THR A 191 -8.05 13.85 13.25
CA THR A 191 -7.04 14.64 12.53
C THR A 191 -7.18 14.46 11.01
N TRP A 192 -7.53 13.26 10.54
CA TRP A 192 -7.83 13.01 9.14
C TRP A 192 -9.30 13.32 8.82
N THR A 193 -9.58 14.62 8.67
CA THR A 193 -10.94 15.13 8.39
C THR A 193 -11.37 15.06 6.92
N GLN A 194 -10.59 14.42 6.04
CA GLN A 194 -10.96 14.23 4.63
C GLN A 194 -11.93 13.05 4.43
N GLY A 195 -12.01 12.14 5.41
CA GLY A 195 -12.83 10.92 5.35
C GLY A 195 -12.05 9.69 4.87
N ILE A 196 -12.62 8.51 5.08
CA ILE A 196 -12.02 7.23 4.71
C ILE A 196 -11.89 7.16 3.18
N PRO A 197 -10.69 6.95 2.64
CA PRO A 197 -10.50 6.68 1.22
C PRO A 197 -11.09 5.32 0.84
N ILE A 198 -11.87 5.23 -0.24
CA ILE A 198 -12.51 3.98 -0.71
C ILE A 198 -12.23 3.83 -2.20
N GLU A 199 -11.50 2.78 -2.56
CA GLU A 199 -11.18 2.43 -3.93
C GLU A 199 -12.36 1.68 -4.56
N VAL A 200 -12.85 2.16 -5.71
CA VAL A 200 -14.08 1.67 -6.35
C VAL A 200 -13.92 1.44 -7.84
N ALA A 201 -14.64 0.45 -8.36
CA ALA A 201 -14.73 0.17 -9.78
C ALA A 201 -15.29 1.40 -10.54
N PRO A 202 -14.64 1.90 -11.61
CA PRO A 202 -15.02 3.17 -12.23
C PRO A 202 -16.46 3.26 -12.76
N PHE A 203 -17.09 2.15 -13.13
CA PHE A 203 -18.48 2.15 -13.59
C PHE A 203 -19.49 2.25 -12.42
N ALA A 204 -19.09 1.90 -11.20
CA ALA A 204 -19.97 1.73 -10.05
C ALA A 204 -19.99 2.93 -9.08
N TYR A 205 -19.04 3.88 -9.22
CA TYR A 205 -18.78 4.95 -8.23
C TYR A 205 -20.05 5.70 -7.80
N ALA A 206 -20.96 6.01 -8.73
CA ALA A 206 -22.19 6.76 -8.44
C ALA A 206 -23.16 5.97 -7.54
N LYS A 207 -23.25 4.64 -7.71
CA LYS A 207 -24.07 3.80 -6.81
C LYS A 207 -23.37 3.59 -5.46
N VAL A 208 -22.03 3.47 -5.45
CA VAL A 208 -21.29 3.39 -4.17
C VAL A 208 -21.44 4.69 -3.37
N LEU A 209 -21.41 5.88 -4.00
CA LEU A 209 -21.74 7.16 -3.34
C LEU A 209 -23.14 7.14 -2.70
N SER A 210 -24.17 6.69 -3.42
CA SER A 210 -25.54 6.55 -2.84
C SER A 210 -25.52 5.64 -1.62
N ASN A 211 -24.90 4.45 -1.72
CA ASN A 211 -24.85 3.48 -0.64
C ASN A 211 -24.09 4.01 0.59
N LEU A 212 -23.02 4.79 0.39
CA LEU A 212 -22.25 5.38 1.48
C LEU A 212 -23.03 6.47 2.22
N ALA A 213 -23.82 7.26 1.49
CA ALA A 213 -24.77 8.20 2.10
C ALA A 213 -25.85 7.46 2.91
N GLU A 214 -26.37 6.34 2.37
CA GLU A 214 -27.34 5.46 3.07
C GLU A 214 -26.73 4.78 4.32
N ILE A 215 -25.45 4.44 4.33
CA ILE A 215 -24.73 3.88 5.50
C ILE A 215 -24.56 4.92 6.63
N GLY A 216 -24.45 6.21 6.28
CA GLY A 216 -24.31 7.32 7.24
C GLY A 216 -23.24 8.38 6.91
N SER A 217 -22.60 8.32 5.74
CA SER A 217 -21.58 9.31 5.34
C SER A 217 -22.25 10.63 4.90
N PRO A 218 -21.96 11.78 5.54
CA PRO A 218 -22.66 13.01 5.25
C PRO A 218 -22.12 13.68 3.97
N ASN A 219 -23.01 14.24 3.16
CA ASN A 219 -22.64 15.03 1.97
C ASN A 219 -21.94 16.37 2.33
N LEU A 220 -22.13 16.87 3.55
CA LEU A 220 -21.52 18.10 4.07
C LEU A 220 -21.13 17.89 5.54
N MET A 221 -19.91 18.25 5.90
CA MET A 221 -19.45 18.16 7.30
C MET A 221 -20.06 19.28 8.15
N PRO A 222 -20.21 19.10 9.48
CA PRO A 222 -20.67 20.16 10.40
C PRO A 222 -19.85 21.45 10.32
N SER A 223 -18.59 21.36 9.91
CA SER A 223 -17.69 22.50 9.68
C SER A 223 -17.93 23.24 8.36
N GLY A 224 -18.96 22.89 7.58
CA GLY A 224 -19.23 23.42 6.23
C GLY A 224 -18.24 22.96 5.14
N LYS A 225 -17.32 22.03 5.46
CA LYS A 225 -16.43 21.42 4.46
C LYS A 225 -17.20 20.40 3.61
N PRO A 226 -16.79 20.16 2.35
CA PRO A 226 -17.30 19.04 1.56
C PRO A 226 -17.21 17.73 2.35
N GLY A 227 -18.27 16.93 2.31
CA GLY A 227 -18.29 15.60 2.90
C GLY A 227 -17.99 14.52 1.86
N LEU A 228 -18.82 13.49 1.84
CA LEU A 228 -18.76 12.38 0.89
C LEU A 228 -18.58 12.86 -0.55
N SER A 229 -17.46 12.48 -1.18
CA SER A 229 -17.12 13.00 -2.51
C SER A 229 -16.24 12.06 -3.33
N LEU A 230 -16.33 12.16 -4.67
CA LEU A 230 -15.38 11.54 -5.59
C LEU A 230 -14.08 12.36 -5.60
N ARG A 231 -12.94 11.73 -5.31
CA ARG A 231 -11.65 12.42 -5.22
C ARG A 231 -11.23 12.95 -6.59
N MET A 232 -11.11 14.27 -6.72
CA MET A 232 -10.72 14.93 -7.96
C MET A 232 -9.20 15.07 -8.09
N GLY A 233 -8.68 14.87 -9.30
CA GLY A 233 -7.25 15.02 -9.58
C GLY A 233 -6.79 16.48 -9.48
N LYS A 234 -5.61 16.71 -8.89
CA LYS A 234 -4.98 18.05 -8.84
C LYS A 234 -4.09 18.33 -10.05
N MET A 235 -3.40 17.30 -10.56
CA MET A 235 -2.48 17.38 -11.71
C MET A 235 -3.08 16.76 -12.99
N LYS A 236 -4.40 16.54 -13.03
CA LYS A 236 -5.16 16.06 -14.19
C LYS A 236 -6.59 16.58 -14.13
N ALA A 237 -7.25 16.70 -15.28
CA ALA A 237 -8.71 16.85 -15.31
C ALA A 237 -9.41 15.55 -14.91
N GLY A 238 -10.60 15.64 -14.30
CA GLY A 238 -11.38 14.48 -13.85
C GLY A 238 -10.90 13.84 -12.54
N PRO A 239 -11.45 12.67 -12.16
CA PRO A 239 -11.16 12.02 -10.89
C PRO A 239 -9.72 11.50 -10.80
N VAL A 240 -9.25 11.23 -9.57
CA VAL A 240 -8.06 10.40 -9.31
C VAL A 240 -8.31 9.01 -9.87
N VAL A 241 -7.28 8.44 -10.51
CA VAL A 241 -7.24 7.05 -10.96
C VAL A 241 -6.08 6.39 -10.22
N THR A 242 -6.31 5.23 -9.61
CA THR A 242 -5.31 4.49 -8.83
C THR A 242 -4.34 3.71 -9.72
N ASP A 243 -3.26 3.19 -9.12
CA ASP A 243 -2.32 2.23 -9.72
C ASP A 243 -3.00 0.92 -10.19
N ASN A 244 -4.29 0.73 -9.86
CA ASN A 244 -5.12 -0.42 -10.22
C ASN A 244 -6.25 -0.04 -11.21
N GLY A 245 -6.23 1.19 -11.75
CA GLY A 245 -7.23 1.69 -12.70
C GLY A 245 -8.60 2.04 -12.08
N CYS A 246 -8.70 2.07 -10.75
CA CYS A 246 -9.93 2.35 -10.02
C CYS A 246 -10.06 3.83 -9.66
N LEU A 247 -11.21 4.26 -9.14
CA LEU A 247 -11.42 5.62 -8.62
C LEU A 247 -11.38 5.62 -7.08
N ILE A 248 -11.18 6.79 -6.47
CA ILE A 248 -11.28 6.96 -5.01
C ILE A 248 -12.51 7.81 -4.66
N ILE A 249 -13.30 7.34 -3.71
CA ILE A 249 -14.28 8.14 -2.95
C ILE A 249 -13.67 8.47 -1.59
N ASP A 250 -13.79 9.71 -1.14
CA ASP A 250 -13.46 10.12 0.22
C ASP A 250 -14.77 10.20 1.03
N ALA A 251 -14.90 9.36 2.05
CA ALA A 251 -16.13 9.16 2.81
C ALA A 251 -15.93 9.42 4.31
N PRO A 252 -16.26 10.61 4.83
CA PRO A 252 -16.25 10.87 6.27
C PRO A 252 -17.41 10.15 6.96
N PHE A 253 -17.28 9.85 8.25
CA PHE A 253 -18.36 9.29 9.07
C PHE A 253 -18.40 9.98 10.45
N PRO A 254 -19.55 9.96 11.14
CA PRO A 254 -19.64 10.44 12.53
C PRO A 254 -18.72 9.65 13.46
N GLU A 255 -18.20 10.31 14.50
CA GLU A 255 -17.32 9.70 15.52
C GLU A 255 -17.93 8.42 16.12
N GLU A 256 -19.24 8.40 16.37
CA GLU A 256 -19.96 7.21 16.87
C GLU A 256 -19.82 5.97 15.97
N MET A 257 -19.65 6.15 14.65
CA MET A 257 -19.39 5.05 13.72
C MET A 257 -17.89 4.71 13.59
N MET A 258 -17.01 5.63 13.99
CA MET A 258 -15.55 5.43 14.02
C MET A 258 -15.06 4.74 15.30
N LYS A 259 -15.92 4.53 16.30
CA LYS A 259 -15.64 3.76 17.52
C LYS A 259 -15.51 2.26 17.28
N ASP A 260 -16.08 1.74 16.19
CA ASP A 260 -15.84 0.39 15.69
C ASP A 260 -15.48 0.46 14.20
N PRO A 261 -14.19 0.76 13.89
CA PRO A 261 -13.76 0.87 12.50
C PRO A 261 -13.75 -0.50 11.80
N ALA A 262 -13.72 -1.62 12.52
CA ALA A 262 -13.74 -2.95 11.92
C ALA A 262 -15.13 -3.30 11.36
N GLU A 263 -16.20 -3.02 12.10
CA GLU A 263 -17.58 -3.16 11.61
C GLU A 263 -17.87 -2.18 10.47
N LEU A 264 -17.39 -0.93 10.56
CA LEU A 264 -17.54 0.04 9.48
C LEU A 264 -16.80 -0.39 8.21
N LEU A 265 -15.57 -0.91 8.34
CA LEU A 265 -14.80 -1.54 7.27
C LEU A 265 -15.60 -2.66 6.61
N HIS A 266 -16.14 -3.60 7.40
CA HIS A 266 -16.92 -4.72 6.87
C HIS A 266 -18.15 -4.25 6.08
N ARG A 267 -18.96 -3.35 6.67
CA ARG A 267 -20.16 -2.79 6.03
C ARG A 267 -19.87 -2.10 4.70
N ILE A 268 -18.76 -1.36 4.60
CA ILE A 268 -18.35 -0.70 3.35
C ILE A 268 -17.80 -1.71 2.35
N LYS A 269 -16.94 -2.65 2.78
CA LYS A 269 -16.26 -3.62 1.91
C LYS A 269 -17.24 -4.56 1.20
N MET A 270 -18.40 -4.83 1.81
CA MET A 270 -19.47 -5.66 1.25
C MET A 270 -20.31 -4.95 0.15
N LEU A 271 -20.12 -3.65 -0.10
CA LEU A 271 -20.82 -2.95 -1.17
C LEU A 271 -20.31 -3.35 -2.55
N THR A 272 -21.20 -3.81 -3.43
CA THR A 272 -20.85 -4.14 -4.82
C THR A 272 -20.24 -2.93 -5.55
N GLY A 273 -19.00 -3.09 -6.02
CA GLY A 273 -18.23 -2.03 -6.67
C GLY A 273 -17.15 -1.41 -5.78
N VAL A 274 -17.13 -1.68 -4.47
CA VAL A 274 -15.96 -1.39 -3.61
C VAL A 274 -14.89 -2.44 -3.88
N VAL A 275 -13.68 -1.96 -4.18
CA VAL A 275 -12.47 -2.76 -4.34
C VAL A 275 -11.78 -2.86 -2.99
N GLU A 276 -11.43 -1.74 -2.36
CA GLU A 276 -10.81 -1.72 -1.03
C GLU A 276 -11.12 -0.44 -0.23
N VAL A 277 -11.10 -0.55 1.10
CA VAL A 277 -11.38 0.52 2.06
C VAL A 277 -10.10 0.90 2.79
N GLY A 278 -9.84 2.19 2.94
CA GLY A 278 -8.67 2.76 3.61
C GLY A 278 -8.65 2.59 5.14
N LEU A 279 -9.48 1.70 5.69
CA LEU A 279 -9.42 1.27 7.08
C LEU A 279 -8.59 -0.01 7.20
N PHE A 280 -7.57 0.01 8.05
CA PHE A 280 -6.69 -1.11 8.35
C PHE A 280 -6.87 -1.42 9.84
N CYS A 281 -7.53 -2.53 10.17
CA CYS A 281 -8.01 -2.81 11.52
C CYS A 281 -7.48 -4.16 12.03
N GLY A 282 -6.91 -4.20 13.24
CA GLY A 282 -6.40 -5.44 13.85
C GLY A 282 -5.17 -6.07 13.17
N MET A 283 -4.44 -5.33 12.32
CA MET A 283 -3.33 -5.86 11.50
C MET A 283 -1.93 -5.42 11.98
N ALA A 284 -1.79 -4.24 12.58
CA ALA A 284 -0.47 -3.66 12.89
C ALA A 284 0.09 -4.23 14.20
N ARG A 285 1.36 -4.68 14.17
CA ARG A 285 2.07 -5.14 15.38
C ARG A 285 2.53 -3.97 16.24
N ALA A 286 2.89 -2.85 15.60
CA ALA A 286 3.30 -1.61 16.26
C ALA A 286 3.09 -0.36 15.37
N ALA A 287 2.99 0.81 16.00
CA ALA A 287 3.07 2.12 15.35
C ALA A 287 4.09 3.03 16.04
N TYR A 288 4.89 3.71 15.23
CA TYR A 288 5.96 4.62 15.64
C TYR A 288 5.58 6.06 15.28
N PHE A 289 5.58 6.93 16.29
CA PHE A 289 5.25 8.36 16.15
C PHE A 289 6.44 9.20 16.61
N GLY A 290 7.11 9.86 15.66
CA GLY A 290 8.14 10.84 15.99
C GLY A 290 7.50 12.15 16.46
N ASN A 291 8.03 12.74 17.51
CA ASN A 291 7.52 13.94 18.17
C ASN A 291 8.35 15.18 17.82
N GLU A 292 7.78 16.37 18.02
CA GLU A 292 8.50 17.65 17.83
C GLU A 292 9.70 17.81 18.77
N ASP A 293 9.66 17.18 19.95
CA ASP A 293 10.73 17.22 20.96
C ASP A 293 11.91 16.28 20.66
N GLY A 294 11.89 15.59 19.52
CA GLY A 294 12.93 14.64 19.11
C GLY A 294 12.76 13.21 19.66
N THR A 295 11.71 12.96 20.45
CA THR A 295 11.41 11.61 20.96
C THR A 295 10.56 10.79 19.98
N VAL A 296 10.49 9.49 20.20
CA VAL A 296 9.59 8.59 19.47
C VAL A 296 8.69 7.87 20.45
N GLN A 297 7.37 8.03 20.30
CA GLN A 297 6.39 7.19 20.98
C GLN A 297 6.14 5.93 20.14
N ILE A 298 6.16 4.77 20.78
CA ILE A 298 5.85 3.47 20.18
C ILE A 298 4.59 2.93 20.87
N ARG A 299 3.57 2.54 20.09
CA ARG A 299 2.40 1.79 20.56
C ARG A 299 2.48 0.38 19.98
N ASN A 300 2.38 -0.64 20.82
CA ASN A 300 2.43 -2.06 20.43
C ASN A 300 1.04 -2.72 20.50
N GLN A 301 0.84 -3.81 19.77
CA GLN A 301 -0.41 -4.57 19.71
C GLN A 301 -0.85 -5.20 21.04
N ASP A 302 0.08 -5.42 21.96
CA ASP A 302 -0.18 -5.84 23.36
C ASP A 302 -0.68 -4.69 24.26
N GLY A 303 -0.91 -3.50 23.69
CA GLY A 303 -1.35 -2.30 24.40
C GLY A 303 -0.23 -1.53 25.10
N THR A 304 1.01 -2.03 25.09
CA THR A 304 2.13 -1.29 25.70
C THR A 304 2.46 -0.03 24.89
N VAL A 305 2.76 1.05 25.62
CA VAL A 305 3.26 2.30 25.04
C VAL A 305 4.62 2.60 25.65
N THR A 306 5.62 2.78 24.79
CA THR A 306 7.00 3.12 25.19
C THR A 306 7.46 4.42 24.54
N ARG A 307 8.46 5.07 25.13
CA ARG A 307 9.06 6.31 24.64
C ARG A 307 10.56 6.10 24.45
N LEU A 308 11.09 6.55 23.32
CA LEU A 308 12.52 6.67 23.08
C LEU A 308 12.89 8.13 23.18
N ASP A 309 13.79 8.48 24.10
CA ASP A 309 14.26 9.86 24.24
C ASP A 309 15.29 10.27 23.16
N SER A 310 15.83 9.29 22.42
CA SER A 310 16.61 9.51 21.20
C SER A 310 16.60 8.28 20.28
N VAL A 311 16.97 8.49 19.02
CA VAL A 311 17.23 7.43 18.03
C VAL A 311 18.66 7.61 17.53
N PRO A 312 19.54 6.59 17.56
CA PRO A 312 20.93 6.75 17.15
C PRO A 312 21.09 7.11 15.68
N ASP A 313 22.05 7.98 15.34
CA ASP A 313 22.35 8.34 13.94
C ASP A 313 22.86 7.12 13.13
N VAL A 314 23.60 6.22 13.76
CA VAL A 314 24.07 4.95 13.17
C VAL A 314 23.06 3.84 13.44
N PRO A 315 22.70 2.97 12.47
CA PRO A 315 21.78 1.87 12.68
C PRO A 315 22.20 0.92 13.79
N VAL A 316 21.29 0.69 14.73
CA VAL A 316 21.36 -0.45 15.64
C VAL A 316 20.55 -1.56 15.00
N VAL A 317 21.22 -2.47 14.29
CA VAL A 317 20.53 -3.61 13.69
C VAL A 317 20.10 -4.55 14.81
N ALA A 318 18.80 -4.84 14.90
CA ALA A 318 18.26 -5.84 15.81
C ALA A 318 18.96 -7.19 15.60
N THR A 319 19.88 -7.51 16.52
CA THR A 319 20.31 -8.88 16.80
C THR A 319 19.23 -9.54 17.66
N GLU A 320 19.12 -10.87 17.58
CA GLU A 320 18.03 -11.66 18.15
C GLU A 320 17.51 -11.14 19.49
N ILE A 321 16.32 -10.52 19.47
CA ILE A 321 15.50 -10.45 20.67
C ILE A 321 15.10 -11.91 20.95
N LYS A 322 15.78 -12.53 21.92
CA LYS A 322 15.23 -13.72 22.55
C LYS A 322 13.92 -13.30 23.18
N GLU A 323 12.83 -13.83 22.65
CA GLU A 323 11.56 -13.82 23.36
C GLU A 323 11.80 -14.54 24.69
N HIS A 324 11.75 -13.78 25.77
CA HIS A 324 11.63 -14.34 27.11
C HIS A 324 10.17 -14.73 27.27
N ASP A 325 9.88 -15.99 26.97
CA ASP A 325 8.73 -16.69 27.54
C ASP A 325 8.93 -16.78 29.06
N ASP A 326 8.14 -16.01 29.82
CA ASP A 326 7.88 -16.14 31.26
C ASP A 326 6.37 -15.90 31.52
#